data_AF-A0A846P409-F1
#
_entry.id   AF-A0A846P409-F1
#
_cell.length_a   1.000
_cell.length_b   1.000
_cell.length_c   1.000
_cell.angle_alpha   90.00
_cell.angle_beta   90.00
_cell.angle_gamma   90.00
#
_symmetry.space_group_name_H-M   'P 1'
#
loop_
_entity.id
_entity.type
_entity.pdbx_description
1 polymer ?
#
loop_
_entity_poly.entity_id
_entity_poly.type
_entity_poly.pdbx_seq_one_letter_code
_entity_poly.pdbx_strand_id
1 'polypeptide(L)'
;VAREAILQRFEDLRGEIDRECWSLIQGWDDLKKKFSGETYTFQVRGREISIPTGSETLSGTRIPKVVLPRFEDWGAILEFQLKENVPGSYPYTAGVYPFKRQEE
;
A
#
# COMPACT_ATOMS: atom_id res chain seq x y z
N VAL A 1 -26.46 -21.66 13.15
CA VAL A 1 -27.24 -21.60 11.90
C VAL A 1 -26.94 -20.36 11.06
N ALA A 2 -27.47 -19.15 11.37
CA ALA A 2 -27.27 -17.97 10.50
C ALA A 2 -25.80 -17.51 10.38
N ARG A 3 -25.06 -17.46 11.49
CA ARG A 3 -23.62 -17.12 11.49
C ARG A 3 -22.79 -18.08 10.66
N GLU A 4 -23.04 -19.39 10.79
CA GLU A 4 -22.33 -20.42 10.03
C GLU A 4 -22.65 -20.33 8.53
N ALA A 5 -23.91 -20.06 8.17
CA ALA A 5 -24.31 -19.85 6.78
C ALA A 5 -23.59 -18.62 6.17
N ILE A 6 -23.44 -17.53 6.92
CA ILE A 6 -22.71 -16.34 6.47
C ILE A 6 -21.23 -16.65 6.28
N LEU A 7 -20.61 -17.37 7.22
CA LEU A 7 -19.19 -17.75 7.12
C LEU A 7 -18.95 -18.72 5.96
N GLN A 8 -19.83 -19.68 5.76
CA GLN A 8 -19.74 -20.58 4.60
C GLN A 8 -19.85 -19.80 3.30
N ARG A 9 -20.85 -18.91 3.19
CA ARG A 9 -21.01 -18.09 1.99
C ARG A 9 -19.82 -17.17 1.74
N PHE A 10 -19.20 -16.66 2.81
CA PHE A 10 -17.97 -15.89 2.74
C PHE A 10 -16.81 -16.73 2.19
N GLU A 11 -16.60 -17.94 2.70
CA GLU A 11 -15.53 -18.83 2.24
C GLU A 11 -15.71 -19.25 0.76
N ASP A 12 -16.95 -19.52 0.35
CA ASP A 12 -17.27 -19.84 -1.05
C ASP A 12 -16.89 -18.67 -1.97
N LEU A 13 -17.34 -17.45 -1.63
CA LEU A 13 -17.04 -16.23 -2.41
C LEU A 13 -15.56 -15.86 -2.35
N ARG A 14 -14.89 -16.06 -1.21
CA ARG A 14 -13.45 -15.85 -1.08
C ARG A 14 -12.68 -16.79 -2.00
N GLY A 15 -13.16 -18.03 -2.17
CA GLY A 15 -12.58 -19.01 -3.09
C GLY A 15 -12.69 -18.62 -4.58
N GLU A 16 -13.63 -17.75 -4.93
CA GLU A 16 -13.79 -17.22 -6.30
C GLU A 16 -12.81 -16.06 -6.60
N ILE A 17 -12.23 -15.42 -5.56
CA ILE A 17 -11.28 -14.32 -5.73
C ILE A 17 -9.90 -14.88 -6.09
N ASP A 18 -9.25 -14.26 -7.08
CA ASP A 18 -7.87 -14.60 -7.43
C ASP A 18 -6.92 -14.46 -6.23
N ARG A 19 -5.97 -15.39 -6.11
CA ARG A 19 -5.07 -15.48 -4.96
C ARG A 19 -4.23 -14.21 -4.79
N GLU A 20 -3.76 -13.61 -5.88
CA GLU A 20 -2.96 -12.39 -5.82
C GLU A 20 -3.80 -11.20 -5.34
N CYS A 21 -5.04 -11.09 -5.84
CA CYS A 21 -6.00 -10.08 -5.39
C CYS A 21 -6.31 -10.21 -3.89
N TRP A 22 -6.51 -11.44 -3.40
CA TRP A 22 -6.71 -11.69 -1.97
C TRP A 22 -5.48 -11.28 -1.14
N SER A 23 -4.27 -11.60 -1.61
CA SER A 23 -3.04 -11.18 -0.95
C SER A 23 -2.88 -9.65 -0.90
N LEU A 24 -3.27 -8.93 -1.95
CA LEU A 24 -3.25 -7.46 -1.97
C LEU A 24 -4.21 -6.86 -0.93
N ILE A 25 -5.40 -7.44 -0.77
CA ILE A 25 -6.36 -7.00 0.25
C ILE A 25 -5.78 -7.21 1.66
N GLN A 26 -5.27 -8.41 1.93
CA GLN A 26 -4.70 -8.75 3.24
C GLN A 26 -3.43 -7.93 3.57
N GLY A 27 -2.64 -7.58 2.56
CA GLY A 27 -1.41 -6.80 2.71
C GLY A 27 -1.60 -5.28 2.86
N TRP A 28 -2.83 -4.77 2.75
CA TRP A 28 -3.09 -3.33 2.72
C TRP A 28 -2.67 -2.60 4.00
N ASP A 29 -2.94 -3.17 5.17
CA ASP A 29 -2.58 -2.55 6.45
C ASP A 29 -1.07 -2.47 6.64
N ASP A 30 -0.33 -3.48 6.20
CA ASP A 30 1.13 -3.49 6.29
C ASP A 30 1.74 -2.51 5.29
N LEU A 31 1.16 -2.38 4.10
CA LEU A 31 1.53 -1.34 3.14
C LEU A 31 1.32 0.06 3.72
N LYS A 32 0.18 0.32 4.37
CA LYS A 32 -0.08 1.59 5.07
C LYS A 32 1.00 1.89 6.11
N LYS A 33 1.31 0.92 6.99
CA LYS A 33 2.35 1.07 8.01
C LYS A 33 3.71 1.38 7.40
N LYS A 34 4.06 0.72 6.29
CA LYS A 34 5.35 0.90 5.61
C LYS A 34 5.52 2.32 5.09
N PHE A 35 4.48 2.94 4.54
CA PHE A 35 4.54 4.32 4.03
C PHE A 35 4.26 5.38 5.10
N SER A 36 3.62 5.04 6.22
CA SER A 36 3.38 5.96 7.34
C SER A 36 4.52 6.03 8.36
N GLY A 37 5.46 5.07 8.36
CA GLY A 37 6.64 5.09 9.24
C GLY A 37 7.54 6.28 8.98
N GLU A 38 8.49 6.60 9.88
CA GLU A 38 9.37 7.78 9.71
C GLU A 38 10.34 7.65 8.53
N THR A 39 10.82 6.42 8.30
CA THR A 39 11.76 6.04 7.26
C THR A 39 11.24 4.84 6.49
N TYR A 40 11.54 4.82 5.19
CA TYR A 40 11.25 3.69 4.31
C TYR A 40 12.56 3.14 3.79
N THR A 41 12.75 1.84 3.99
CA THR A 41 13.97 1.13 3.62
C THR A 41 13.70 0.16 2.47
N PHE A 42 14.55 0.20 1.46
CA PHE A 42 14.49 -0.72 0.31
C PHE A 42 15.89 -1.02 -0.23
N GLN A 43 16.03 -2.19 -0.86
CA GLN A 43 17.31 -2.63 -1.41
C GLN A 43 17.39 -2.37 -2.91
N VAL A 44 18.49 -1.77 -3.36
CA VAL A 44 18.81 -1.56 -4.78
C VAL A 44 20.20 -2.10 -5.04
N ARG A 45 20.32 -3.10 -5.92
CA ARG A 45 21.61 -3.71 -6.32
C ARG A 45 22.47 -4.14 -5.12
N GLY A 46 21.84 -4.73 -4.10
CA GLY A 46 22.51 -5.19 -2.88
C GLY A 46 22.88 -4.09 -1.87
N ARG A 47 22.47 -2.84 -2.10
CA ARG A 47 22.61 -1.74 -1.14
C ARG A 47 21.28 -1.42 -0.51
N GLU A 48 21.27 -1.27 0.80
CA GLU A 48 20.10 -0.81 1.54
C GLU A 48 20.05 0.72 1.51
N ILE A 49 18.91 1.26 1.11
CA ILE A 49 18.65 2.70 1.02
C ILE A 49 17.49 3.01 1.96
N SER A 50 17.73 3.91 2.91
CA SER A 50 16.72 4.40 3.85
C SER A 50 16.40 5.85 3.55
N ILE A 51 15.13 6.16 3.32
CA ILE A 51 14.67 7.51 2.95
C ILE A 51 13.60 7.97 3.94
N PRO A 52 13.63 9.23 4.43
CA PRO A 52 12.53 9.79 5.20
C PRO A 52 11.24 9.83 4.40
N THR A 53 10.14 9.35 4.98
CA THR A 53 8.82 9.30 4.31
C THR A 53 8.10 10.64 4.28
N GLY A 54 8.60 11.65 5.00
CA GLY A 54 8.01 12.98 5.06
C GLY A 54 9.07 14.05 5.28
N SER A 55 8.65 15.30 5.11
CA SER A 55 9.46 16.50 5.33
C SER A 55 8.71 17.47 6.24
N GLU A 56 9.42 18.21 7.06
CA GLU A 56 8.85 19.24 7.92
C GLU A 56 8.82 20.59 7.20
N THR A 57 7.71 21.31 7.32
CA THR A 57 7.57 22.67 6.80
C THR A 57 8.13 23.71 7.77
N LEU A 58 8.33 24.95 7.31
CA LEU A 58 8.74 26.06 8.19
C LEU A 58 7.76 26.31 9.35
N SER A 59 6.49 25.89 9.20
CA SER A 59 5.46 25.98 10.24
C SER A 59 5.40 24.76 11.16
N GLY A 60 6.35 23.82 11.05
CA GLY A 60 6.43 22.61 11.88
C GLY A 60 5.45 21.49 11.49
N THR A 61 4.70 21.64 10.39
CA THR A 61 3.81 20.57 9.92
C THR A 61 4.61 19.54 9.13
N ARG A 62 4.49 18.25 9.48
CA ARG A 62 5.07 17.13 8.72
C ARG A 62 4.19 16.79 7.52
N ILE A 63 4.76 16.86 6.33
CA ILE A 63 4.11 16.50 5.07
C ILE A 63 4.67 15.15 4.59
N PRO A 64 3.83 14.10 4.49
CA PRO A 64 4.25 12.83 3.90
C PRO A 64 4.51 12.99 2.40
N LYS A 65 5.54 12.29 1.90
CA LYS A 65 5.91 12.26 0.48
C LYS A 65 4.95 11.39 -0.35
N VAL A 66 4.34 10.38 0.27
CA VAL A 66 3.35 9.49 -0.33
C VAL A 66 2.15 9.42 0.62
N VAL A 67 0.96 9.72 0.13
CA VAL A 67 -0.29 9.65 0.88
C VAL A 67 -1.13 8.52 0.34
N LEU A 68 -1.62 7.67 1.24
CA LEU A 68 -2.52 6.57 0.90
C LEU A 68 -3.97 6.98 1.11
N PRO A 69 -4.90 6.48 0.28
CA PRO A 69 -6.33 6.70 0.48
C PRO A 69 -6.81 6.04 1.79
N ARG A 70 -7.83 6.64 2.41
CA ARG A 70 -8.45 6.13 3.64
C ARG A 70 -9.61 5.16 3.32
N PHE A 71 -9.38 4.22 2.42
CA PHE A 71 -10.40 3.24 2.05
C PHE A 71 -10.52 2.14 3.10
N GLU A 72 -11.77 1.78 3.40
CA GLU A 72 -12.13 0.66 4.28
C GLU A 72 -12.68 -0.54 3.48
N ASP A 73 -13.29 -0.27 2.32
CA ASP A 73 -13.83 -1.29 1.43
C ASP A 73 -12.73 -2.02 0.65
N TRP A 74 -12.83 -3.35 0.61
CA TRP A 74 -11.87 -4.20 -0.11
C TRP A 74 -11.91 -4.01 -1.61
N GLY A 75 -13.07 -3.69 -2.19
CA GLY A 75 -13.21 -3.39 -3.62
C GLY A 75 -12.43 -2.13 -3.99
N ALA A 76 -12.64 -1.04 -3.24
CA ALA A 76 -11.91 0.22 -3.45
C ALA A 76 -10.39 0.06 -3.23
N ILE A 77 -9.98 -0.70 -2.21
CA ILE A 77 -8.57 -1.01 -1.95
C ILE A 77 -7.95 -1.76 -3.14
N LEU A 78 -8.63 -2.79 -3.64
CA LEU A 78 -8.14 -3.61 -4.74
C LEU A 78 -8.11 -2.83 -6.05
N GLU A 79 -9.15 -2.05 -6.34
CA GLU A 79 -9.21 -1.20 -7.54
C GLU A 79 -8.05 -0.20 -7.57
N PHE A 80 -7.78 0.46 -6.44
CA PHE A 80 -6.63 1.37 -6.31
C PHE A 80 -5.31 0.64 -6.55
N GLN A 81 -5.09 -0.51 -5.90
CA GLN A 81 -3.84 -1.26 -6.02
C GLN A 81 -3.61 -1.82 -7.44
N LEU A 82 -4.66 -2.11 -8.19
CA LEU A 82 -4.54 -2.63 -9.56
C LEU A 82 -4.40 -1.53 -10.62
N LYS A 83 -4.94 -0.34 -10.41
CA LYS A 83 -4.97 0.74 -11.42
C LYS A 83 -3.91 1.82 -11.21
N GLU A 84 -3.69 2.24 -9.97
CA GLU A 84 -2.89 3.44 -9.67
C GLU A 84 -1.69 3.10 -8.78
N ASN A 85 -1.95 2.35 -7.71
CA ASN A 85 -1.01 1.87 -6.70
C ASN A 85 -0.03 2.94 -6.17
N VAL A 86 0.83 2.54 -5.23
CA VAL A 86 1.93 3.37 -4.76
C VAL A 86 3.08 3.41 -5.77
N PRO A 87 3.91 4.47 -5.77
CA PRO A 87 5.15 4.47 -6.55
C PRO A 87 6.01 3.25 -6.21
N GLY A 88 6.65 2.67 -7.23
CA GLY A 88 7.47 1.47 -7.07
C GLY A 88 6.70 0.15 -7.04
N SER A 89 5.36 0.18 -7.21
CA SER A 89 4.51 -1.01 -7.32
C SER A 89 3.76 -1.01 -8.65
N TYR A 90 3.52 -2.19 -9.23
CA TYR A 90 2.71 -2.35 -10.43
C TYR A 90 1.30 -1.73 -10.23
N PRO A 91 0.72 -1.04 -11.23
CA PRO A 91 1.19 -0.83 -12.61
C PRO A 91 2.15 0.36 -12.78
N TYR A 92 2.75 0.85 -11.71
CA TYR A 92 3.74 1.93 -11.69
C TYR A 92 3.19 3.28 -12.18
N THR A 93 1.87 3.48 -12.10
CA THR A 93 1.19 4.72 -12.51
C THR A 93 1.73 5.93 -11.77
N ALA A 94 1.98 5.79 -10.46
CA ALA A 94 2.57 6.85 -9.63
C ALA A 94 4.11 6.94 -9.71
N GLY A 95 4.76 6.12 -10.55
CA GLY A 95 6.20 6.08 -10.77
C GLY A 95 6.82 4.70 -10.52
N VAL A 96 7.98 4.47 -11.14
CA VAL A 96 8.69 3.17 -11.09
C VAL A 96 9.51 2.96 -9.82
N TYR A 97 9.80 4.01 -9.05
CA TYR A 97 10.58 3.95 -7.81
C TYR A 97 9.73 4.37 -6.62
N PRO A 98 9.93 3.78 -5.41
CA PRO A 98 9.14 4.13 -4.22
C PRO A 98 9.23 5.59 -3.80
N PHE A 99 10.40 6.22 -4.00
CA PHE A 99 10.62 7.63 -3.73
C PHE A 99 11.50 8.25 -4.82
N LYS A 100 11.36 9.56 -5.01
CA LYS A 100 12.27 10.37 -5.83
C LYS A 100 13.67 10.42 -5.20
N ARG A 101 14.69 10.66 -6.03
CA ARG A 101 16.07 10.88 -5.55
C ARG A 101 16.13 12.16 -4.71
N GLN A 102 17.01 12.17 -3.71
CA GLN A 102 17.18 13.33 -2.83
C GLN A 102 18.21 14.35 -3.34
N GLU A 103 18.86 14.12 -4.48
CA GLU A 103 19.95 14.97 -5.00
C GLU A 103 19.46 16.24 -5.74
N GLU A 104 18.35 16.84 -5.32
CA GLU A 104 17.93 18.21 -5.73
C GLU A 104 17.87 19.14 -4.49
#